data_AF-A0A7S1IQC4-F1
#
_entry.id   AF-A0A7S1IQC4-F1
#
_cell.length_a   1.000
_cell.length_b   1.000
_cell.length_c   1.000
_cell.angle_alpha   90.00
_cell.angle_beta   90.00
_cell.angle_gamma   90.00
#
_symmetry.space_group_name_H-M   'P 1'
#
loop_
_entity.id
_entity.type
_entity.pdbx_description
1 polymer ?
#
loop_
_entity_poly.entity_id
_entity_poly.type
_entity_poly.pdbx_seq_one_letter_code
_entity_poly.pdbx_strand_id
1 'polypeptide(L)'
;LACSAGSCGTACETTGPACAASCPVGFQGYPTCDLECPGGASTPCTGHGECVEGALCRCTSGWSGPRCDQPCPRGTATDAALCHGHGTCDDGVQGSGQCLCTANASHGHWGG
;
A
#
# COMPACT_ATOMS: atom_id res chain seq x y z
N LEU A 1 -9.68 16.94 30.04
CA LEU A 1 -10.50 15.72 30.18
C LEU A 1 -9.61 14.55 29.78
N ALA A 2 -9.39 13.59 30.68
CA ALA A 2 -8.75 12.33 30.31
C ALA A 2 -9.87 11.33 29.96
N CYS A 3 -9.81 10.71 28.79
CA CYS A 3 -10.77 9.70 28.38
C CYS A 3 -10.78 8.52 29.38
N SER A 4 -11.94 7.90 29.57
CA SER A 4 -12.08 6.67 30.36
C SER A 4 -11.34 5.50 29.71
N ALA A 5 -10.91 4.51 30.51
CA ALA A 5 -10.32 3.29 29.96
C ALA A 5 -11.29 2.60 28.98
N GLY A 6 -10.85 2.39 27.73
CA GLY A 6 -11.67 1.80 26.67
C GLY A 6 -12.53 2.77 25.86
N SER A 7 -12.31 4.08 26.02
CA SER A 7 -12.88 5.12 25.14
C SER A 7 -11.81 5.73 24.24
N CYS A 8 -12.17 5.97 22.99
CA CYS A 8 -11.29 6.48 21.95
C CYS A 8 -11.99 7.52 21.07
N GLY A 9 -11.20 8.22 20.23
CA GLY A 9 -11.65 9.40 19.50
C GLY A 9 -11.34 10.72 20.22
N THR A 10 -11.34 11.83 19.49
CA THR A 10 -10.97 13.17 19.99
C THR A 10 -11.90 13.71 21.08
N ALA A 11 -13.14 13.20 21.15
CA ALA A 11 -14.14 13.54 22.16
C ALA A 11 -14.51 12.35 23.08
N CYS A 12 -13.75 11.24 23.04
CA CYS A 12 -14.02 10.01 23.81
C CYS A 12 -15.43 9.42 23.57
N GLU A 13 -15.99 9.63 22.37
CA GLU A 13 -17.37 9.27 22.03
C GLU A 13 -17.50 7.80 21.62
N THR A 14 -16.39 7.19 21.20
CA THR A 14 -16.34 5.79 20.80
C THR A 14 -15.96 4.95 22.01
N THR A 15 -16.76 3.93 22.31
CA THR A 15 -16.53 2.97 23.40
C THR A 15 -16.73 1.55 22.91
N GLY A 16 -15.90 0.61 23.35
CA GLY A 16 -16.07 -0.82 23.04
C GLY A 16 -14.89 -1.43 22.29
N PRO A 17 -15.04 -2.61 21.66
CA PRO A 17 -13.93 -3.34 21.02
C PRO A 17 -13.29 -2.60 19.83
N ALA A 18 -13.97 -1.57 19.30
CA ALA A 18 -13.41 -0.63 18.34
C ALA A 18 -12.21 0.14 18.91
N CYS A 19 -12.17 0.38 20.24
CA CYS A 19 -11.06 1.01 20.94
C CYS A 19 -10.05 -0.04 21.42
N ALA A 20 -9.38 -0.69 20.47
CA ALA A 20 -8.33 -1.66 20.76
C ALA A 20 -6.98 -0.96 21.00
N ALA A 21 -6.02 -1.67 21.63
CA ALA A 21 -4.64 -1.20 21.74
C ALA A 21 -3.86 -1.31 20.40
N SER A 22 -4.37 -2.11 19.47
CA SER A 22 -3.85 -2.34 18.12
C SER A 22 -4.98 -2.83 17.22
N CYS A 23 -4.93 -2.54 15.93
CA CYS A 23 -5.98 -2.99 15.00
C CYS A 23 -5.87 -4.49 14.66
N PRO A 24 -7.01 -5.18 14.43
CA PRO A 24 -7.01 -6.53 13.89
C PRO A 24 -6.43 -6.53 12.47
N VAL A 25 -5.96 -7.71 12.03
CA VAL A 25 -5.37 -7.88 10.70
C VAL A 25 -6.34 -7.39 9.62
N GLY A 26 -5.82 -6.57 8.70
CA GLY A 26 -6.60 -6.01 7.60
C GLY A 26 -7.42 -4.76 7.95
N PHE A 27 -7.27 -4.22 9.16
CA PHE A 27 -7.87 -2.95 9.57
C PHE A 27 -6.82 -1.95 10.05
N GLN A 28 -7.11 -0.67 9.84
CA GLN A 28 -6.29 0.49 10.18
C GLN A 28 -7.19 1.62 10.71
N GLY A 29 -6.58 2.74 11.09
CA GLY A 29 -7.31 3.87 11.68
C GLY A 29 -7.35 3.74 13.20
N TYR A 30 -6.20 3.47 13.83
CA TYR A 30 -6.09 3.53 15.28
C TYR A 30 -6.53 4.91 15.78
N PRO A 31 -7.32 5.01 16.86
CA PRO A 31 -7.71 3.94 17.79
C PRO A 31 -9.00 3.19 17.47
N THR A 32 -9.75 3.56 16.43
CA THR A 32 -11.10 3.05 16.12
C THR A 32 -11.12 1.85 15.17
N CYS A 33 -10.05 1.65 14.41
CA CYS A 33 -9.84 0.51 13.50
C CYS A 33 -10.98 0.30 12.49
N ASP A 34 -11.58 1.40 12.03
CA ASP A 34 -12.74 1.47 11.14
C ASP A 34 -12.35 1.48 9.66
N LEU A 35 -11.06 1.61 9.34
CA LEU A 35 -10.58 1.64 7.97
C LEU A 35 -10.17 0.23 7.52
N GLU A 36 -10.92 -0.35 6.59
CA GLU A 36 -10.55 -1.63 5.98
C GLU A 36 -9.44 -1.44 4.95
N CYS A 37 -8.42 -2.30 5.01
CA CYS A 37 -7.33 -2.30 4.04
C CYS A 37 -7.83 -2.67 2.63
N PRO A 38 -7.32 -2.00 1.58
CA PRO A 38 -7.61 -2.35 0.20
C PRO A 38 -7.26 -3.81 -0.10
N GLY A 39 -8.09 -4.53 -0.85
CA GLY A 39 -7.95 -5.99 -1.05
C GLY A 39 -8.71 -6.83 -0.02
N GLY A 40 -9.24 -6.19 1.03
CA GLY A 40 -10.13 -6.78 2.02
C GLY A 40 -9.39 -7.27 3.26
N ALA A 41 -10.12 -7.40 4.38
CA ALA A 41 -9.53 -7.78 5.66
C ALA A 41 -8.89 -9.18 5.67
N SER A 42 -9.42 -10.12 4.88
CA SER A 42 -8.90 -11.50 4.77
C SER A 42 -7.56 -11.57 4.03
N THR A 43 -7.39 -10.73 3.01
CA THR A 43 -6.21 -10.72 2.15
C THR A 43 -5.82 -9.27 1.85
N PRO A 44 -5.32 -8.54 2.87
CA PRO A 44 -4.97 -7.14 2.72
C PRO A 44 -3.94 -6.97 1.60
N CYS A 45 -4.12 -5.91 0.82
CA CYS A 45 -3.29 -5.58 -0.33
C CYS A 45 -3.17 -6.73 -1.32
N THR A 46 -4.24 -7.52 -1.45
CA THR A 46 -4.34 -8.72 -2.32
C THR A 46 -3.21 -9.75 -2.11
N GLY A 47 -2.52 -9.70 -0.97
CA GLY A 47 -1.37 -10.56 -0.67
C GLY A 47 -0.08 -10.14 -1.37
N HIS A 48 -0.11 -9.00 -2.08
CA HIS A 48 1.02 -8.43 -2.80
C HIS A 48 1.58 -7.18 -2.12
N GLY A 49 1.23 -6.92 -0.86
CA GLY A 49 1.73 -5.79 -0.11
C GLY A 49 1.44 -5.87 1.38
N GLU A 50 1.90 -4.85 2.09
CA GLU A 50 1.64 -4.67 3.51
C GLU A 50 0.65 -3.52 3.70
N CYS A 51 -0.37 -3.72 4.53
CA CYS A 51 -1.27 -2.63 4.88
C CYS A 51 -0.66 -1.76 5.98
N VAL A 52 -0.45 -0.49 5.67
CA VAL A 52 0.17 0.51 6.55
C VAL A 52 -0.86 1.53 7.02
N GLU A 53 -0.43 2.49 7.86
CA GLU A 53 -1.30 3.52 8.40
C GLU A 53 -2.15 4.24 7.35
N GLY A 54 -3.38 4.58 7.73
CA GLY A 54 -4.37 5.19 6.84
C GLY A 54 -5.07 4.22 5.89
N ALA A 55 -5.01 2.90 6.15
CA ALA A 55 -5.52 1.86 5.26
C ALA A 55 -4.93 1.97 3.85
N LEU A 56 -3.61 2.23 3.78
CA LEU A 56 -2.88 2.28 2.53
C LEU A 56 -2.11 0.98 2.33
N CYS A 57 -2.03 0.55 1.08
CA CYS A 57 -1.23 -0.61 0.73
C CYS A 57 0.15 -0.20 0.27
N ARG A 58 1.18 -0.69 0.96
CA ARG A 58 2.57 -0.65 0.54
C ARG A 58 2.84 -1.89 -0.31
N CYS A 59 2.84 -1.73 -1.63
CA CYS A 59 3.01 -2.86 -2.53
C CYS A 59 4.44 -3.41 -2.50
N THR A 60 4.53 -4.73 -2.66
CA THR A 60 5.78 -5.47 -2.89
C THR A 60 6.33 -5.07 -4.25
N SER A 61 7.66 -5.12 -4.40
CA SER A 61 8.36 -4.71 -5.61
C SER A 61 7.74 -5.30 -6.88
N GLY A 62 7.35 -4.43 -7.80
CA GLY A 62 6.74 -4.81 -9.07
C GLY A 62 5.22 -5.09 -9.03
N TRP A 63 4.56 -4.71 -7.95
CA TRP A 63 3.10 -4.57 -7.84
C TRP A 63 2.75 -3.12 -7.50
N SER A 64 1.56 -2.71 -7.89
CA SER A 64 1.12 -1.32 -7.86
C SER A 64 -0.40 -1.22 -7.78
N GLY A 65 -0.90 0.00 -7.71
CA GLY A 65 -2.30 0.28 -7.53
C GLY A 65 -2.71 0.29 -6.06
N PRO A 66 -3.91 0.81 -5.75
CA PRO A 66 -4.37 1.00 -4.38
C PRO A 66 -4.53 -0.32 -3.62
N ARG A 67 -4.68 -1.45 -4.33
CA ARG A 67 -4.85 -2.81 -3.77
C ARG A 67 -3.65 -3.72 -4.02
N CYS A 68 -2.57 -3.22 -4.64
CA CYS A 68 -1.44 -4.02 -5.11
C CYS A 68 -1.82 -5.15 -6.08
N ASP A 69 -2.92 -5.01 -6.80
CA ASP A 69 -3.44 -5.97 -7.76
C ASP A 69 -2.93 -5.73 -9.19
N GLN A 70 -2.22 -4.62 -9.42
CA GLN A 70 -1.72 -4.25 -10.73
C GLN A 70 -0.22 -4.59 -10.83
N PRO A 71 0.18 -5.55 -11.68
CA PRO A 71 1.59 -5.83 -11.90
C PRO A 71 2.23 -4.68 -12.66
N CYS A 72 3.43 -4.29 -12.24
CA CYS A 72 4.25 -3.34 -13.00
C CYS A 72 4.60 -3.92 -14.38
N PRO A 73 4.78 -3.07 -15.42
CA PRO A 73 5.25 -3.52 -16.73
C PRO A 73 6.57 -4.28 -16.61
N ARG A 74 6.67 -5.43 -17.28
CA ARG A 74 7.86 -6.28 -17.29
C ARG A 74 8.20 -6.69 -18.73
N GLY A 75 9.47 -6.97 -18.97
CA GLY A 75 9.89 -7.60 -20.22
C GLY A 75 9.42 -9.06 -20.32
N THR A 76 9.90 -9.76 -21.34
CA THR A 76 9.51 -11.14 -21.64
C THR A 76 10.11 -12.11 -20.62
N ALA A 77 9.76 -13.41 -20.73
CA ALA A 77 10.34 -14.46 -19.89
C ALA A 77 11.88 -14.51 -19.95
N THR A 78 12.49 -14.06 -21.06
CA THR A 78 13.96 -13.96 -21.21
C THR A 78 14.55 -12.71 -20.56
N ASP A 79 13.76 -11.65 -20.40
CA ASP A 79 14.16 -10.35 -19.85
C ASP A 79 13.11 -9.87 -18.83
N ALA A 80 12.92 -10.64 -17.75
CA ALA A 80 11.91 -10.39 -16.72
C ALA A 80 12.13 -9.12 -15.88
N ALA A 81 12.99 -8.22 -16.35
CA ALA A 81 13.29 -6.94 -15.73
C ALA A 81 12.04 -6.05 -15.71
N LEU A 82 11.81 -5.42 -14.56
CA LEU A 82 10.80 -4.37 -14.41
C LEU A 82 11.09 -3.24 -15.38
N CYS A 83 10.05 -2.68 -15.97
CA CYS A 83 10.17 -1.60 -16.95
C CYS A 83 11.18 -1.92 -18.07
N HIS A 84 11.22 -3.19 -18.49
CA HIS A 84 12.14 -3.71 -19.51
C HIS A 84 13.63 -3.48 -19.20
N GLY A 85 14.00 -3.21 -17.94
CA GLY A 85 15.37 -2.85 -17.54
C GLY A 85 15.76 -1.40 -17.85
N HIS A 86 14.82 -0.59 -18.33
CA HIS A 86 15.03 0.80 -18.77
C HIS A 86 14.41 1.84 -17.83
N GLY A 87 13.98 1.41 -16.65
CA GLY A 87 13.36 2.28 -15.67
C GLY A 87 13.11 1.60 -14.34
N THR A 88 12.50 2.35 -13.43
CA THR A 88 12.01 1.86 -12.14
C THR A 88 10.50 1.93 -12.16
N CYS A 89 9.82 0.89 -11.66
CA CYS A 89 8.38 0.99 -11.51
C CYS A 89 8.05 1.92 -10.34
N ASP A 90 7.06 2.79 -10.52
CA ASP A 90 6.42 3.53 -9.45
C ASP A 90 5.53 2.57 -8.63
N ASP A 91 6.18 1.82 -7.76
CA ASP A 91 5.57 0.91 -6.78
C ASP A 91 5.61 1.50 -5.36
N GLY A 92 5.16 0.72 -4.37
CA GLY A 92 5.12 1.15 -2.97
C GLY A 92 3.76 1.67 -2.51
N VAL A 93 3.74 2.70 -1.66
CA VAL A 93 2.50 3.21 -1.05
C VAL A 93 1.77 4.08 -2.08
N GLN A 94 0.63 3.59 -2.59
CA GLN A 94 -0.14 4.26 -3.64
C GLN A 94 0.63 4.42 -4.98
N GLY A 95 1.60 3.54 -5.25
CA GLY A 95 2.34 3.56 -6.52
C GLY A 95 1.41 3.41 -7.72
N SER A 96 1.63 4.21 -8.76
CA SER A 96 0.79 4.27 -9.97
C SER A 96 1.00 3.09 -10.93
N GLY A 97 2.07 2.31 -10.73
CA GLY A 97 2.45 1.23 -11.64
C GLY A 97 3.08 1.71 -12.94
N GLN A 98 3.28 3.02 -13.07
CA GLN A 98 3.94 3.63 -14.22
C GLN A 98 5.44 3.36 -14.15
N CYS A 99 6.07 3.23 -15.32
CA CYS A 99 7.52 3.12 -15.40
C CYS A 99 8.14 4.52 -15.40
N LEU A 100 8.89 4.84 -14.34
CA LEU A 100 9.84 5.95 -14.37
C LEU A 100 11.05 5.53 -15.20
N CYS A 101 11.03 5.93 -16.46
CA CYS A 101 12.12 5.70 -17.38
C CYS A 101 13.40 6.42 -16.92
N THR A 102 14.52 5.71 -16.99
CA THR A 102 15.82 6.31 -16.68
C THR A 102 16.20 7.27 -17.81
N ALA A 103 16.34 8.56 -17.51
CA ALA A 103 16.81 9.57 -18.47
C ALA A 103 18.19 10.07 -18.04
N ASN A 104 19.26 9.40 -18.46
CA ASN A 104 20.62 9.83 -18.15
C ASN A 104 21.57 9.62 -19.34
N ALA A 105 22.72 10.28 -19.29
CA ALA A 105 23.69 10.25 -20.39
C ALA A 105 24.28 8.86 -20.67
N SER A 106 24.24 7.93 -19.70
CA SER A 106 24.82 6.58 -19.83
C SER A 106 23.81 5.50 -20.21
N HIS A 107 22.51 5.74 -20.01
CA HIS A 107 21.44 4.79 -20.27
C HIS A 107 20.50 5.26 -21.38
N GLY A 108 20.57 6.51 -21.84
CA GLY A 108 19.68 7.05 -22.88
C GLY A 108 18.41 7.70 -22.31
N HIS A 109 17.51 8.13 -23.19
CA HIS A 109 16.19 8.66 -22.86
C HIS A 109 15.13 7.67 -23.33
N TRP A 110 14.50 6.95 -22.40
CA TRP A 110 13.43 6.01 -22.72
C TRP A 110 12.09 6.69 -22.48
N GLY A 111 11.23 6.71 -23.51
CA GLY A 111 9.87 7.21 -23.44
C GLY A 111 8.91 6.12 -23.92
N GLY A 112 7.72 6.08 -23.33
CA GLY A 112 6.63 5.19 -23.74
C GLY A 112 5.98 5.61 -25.04
#